data_AF-F9G6A7-F1
#
_entry.id   AF-F9G6A7-F1
#
_cell.length_a   1.000
_cell.length_b   1.000
_cell.length_c   1.000
_cell.angle_alpha   90.00
_cell.angle_beta   90.00
_cell.angle_gamma   90.00
#
_symmetry.space_group_name_H-M   'P 1'
#
loop_
_entity.id
_entity.type
_entity.pdbx_description
1 polymer ?
#
loop_
_entity_poly.entity_id
_entity_poly.type
_entity_poly.pdbx_seq_one_letter_code
_entity_poly.pdbx_strand_id
1 'polypeptide(L)'
;SSQLTISGLILDNRLGDKPNAKSGSLPAAHNSDGFDISSSDHVTLDNIHVYNQDDCVAVTSGTNIIVSNMYCSGGHGLSIGSVGGKSNNVVNGVQFLDSQIVNSENGCRIKSNSGTTGTIANVTYQNISLTNISKYGVDVQQDYLNGGPTGKPTNGVKISGIKFIKVTGTVASSAQDWYILCGDGSCSGFTFSGNAITGGGKTSSCNYPTNTCPS
;
A
#
# COMPACT_ATOMS: atom_id res chain seq x y z
N SER A 1 16.44 -22.63 1.68
CA SER A 1 15.72 -21.36 1.82
C SER A 1 16.61 -20.40 2.57
N SER A 2 17.03 -19.30 1.95
CA SER A 2 17.82 -18.25 2.61
C SER A 2 16.84 -17.23 3.19
N GLN A 3 16.76 -17.15 4.51
CA GLN A 3 16.00 -16.12 5.20
C GLN A 3 16.78 -14.81 5.11
N LEU A 4 16.15 -13.75 4.59
CA LEU A 4 16.77 -12.42 4.50
C LEU A 4 16.15 -11.52 5.56
N THR A 5 16.99 -10.87 6.36
CA THR A 5 16.57 -9.81 7.29
C THR A 5 17.33 -8.54 6.97
N ILE A 6 16.60 -7.43 6.80
CA ILE A 6 17.14 -6.09 6.63
C ILE A 6 16.57 -5.25 7.76
N SER A 7 17.44 -4.55 8.49
CA SER A 7 17.00 -3.72 9.61
C SER A 7 17.93 -2.54 9.88
N GLY A 8 17.43 -1.55 10.63
CA GLY A 8 18.22 -0.40 11.09
C GLY A 8 18.66 0.55 9.97
N LEU A 9 17.98 0.52 8.82
CA LEU A 9 18.31 1.37 7.69
C LEU A 9 17.61 2.72 7.77
N ILE A 10 18.26 3.72 7.18
CA ILE A 10 17.67 5.04 6.90
C ILE A 10 17.88 5.32 5.42
N LEU A 11 16.80 5.27 4.65
CA LEU A 11 16.76 5.70 3.26
C LEU A 11 16.26 7.13 3.23
N ASP A 12 17.16 8.10 3.02
CA ASP A 12 16.83 9.52 3.05
C ASP A 12 16.99 10.17 1.67
N ASN A 13 15.87 10.36 0.99
CA ASN A 13 15.79 11.02 -0.31
C ASN A 13 15.07 12.38 -0.23
N ARG A 14 15.06 13.06 0.93
CA ARG A 14 14.38 14.37 1.11
C ARG A 14 14.96 15.48 0.25
N LEU A 15 16.22 15.36 -0.17
CA LEU A 15 16.81 16.30 -1.15
C LEU A 15 16.08 16.24 -2.51
N GLY A 16 15.38 15.14 -2.80
CA GLY A 16 14.55 14.96 -3.99
C GLY A 16 13.19 15.65 -3.93
N ASP A 17 12.74 16.13 -2.76
CA ASP A 17 11.42 16.77 -2.61
C ASP A 17 11.35 18.12 -3.33
N LYS A 18 12.46 18.86 -3.38
CA LYS A 18 12.52 20.16 -4.04
C LYS A 18 12.78 19.99 -5.54
N PRO A 19 12.22 20.87 -6.39
CA PRO A 19 12.57 20.89 -7.81
C PRO A 19 14.04 21.17 -8.07
N ASN A 20 14.53 20.76 -9.23
CA ASN A 20 15.86 21.09 -9.74
C ASN A 20 15.80 21.61 -11.19
N ALA A 21 16.97 21.93 -11.77
CA ALA A 21 17.08 22.48 -13.12
C ALA A 21 16.53 21.56 -14.24
N LYS A 22 16.32 20.27 -13.97
CA LYS A 22 15.78 19.30 -14.92
C LYS A 22 14.28 19.01 -14.71
N SER A 23 13.74 19.22 -13.51
CA SER A 23 12.35 18.91 -13.17
C SER A 23 11.39 20.10 -13.27
N GLY A 24 11.91 21.32 -13.50
CA GLY A 24 11.09 22.52 -13.60
C GLY A 24 10.43 22.85 -12.26
N SER A 25 9.09 22.77 -12.18
CA SER A 25 8.32 22.97 -10.95
C SER A 25 7.99 21.67 -10.21
N LEU A 26 8.28 20.51 -10.80
CA LEU A 26 8.03 19.21 -10.17
C LEU A 26 9.16 18.85 -9.20
N PRO A 27 8.90 18.02 -8.17
CA PRO A 27 9.95 17.43 -7.35
C PRO A 27 11.07 16.83 -8.19
N ALA A 28 12.30 16.95 -7.72
CA ALA A 28 13.46 16.41 -8.42
C ALA A 28 13.45 14.87 -8.49
N ALA A 29 12.86 14.22 -7.49
CA ALA A 29 12.72 12.78 -7.42
C ALA A 29 11.27 12.34 -7.64
N HIS A 30 11.11 11.21 -8.31
CA HIS A 30 9.85 10.53 -8.62
C HIS A 30 10.18 9.04 -8.82
N ASN A 31 9.26 8.13 -8.47
CA ASN A 31 9.51 6.68 -8.50
C ASN A 31 10.76 6.26 -7.71
N SER A 32 10.90 6.83 -6.52
CA SER A 32 12.00 6.59 -5.59
C SER A 32 11.61 5.57 -4.52
N ASP A 33 11.04 4.43 -4.94
CA ASP A 33 10.59 3.36 -4.05
C ASP A 33 11.65 2.97 -3.01
N GLY A 34 11.23 2.74 -1.77
CA GLY A 34 12.14 2.38 -0.68
C GLY A 34 12.58 0.91 -0.80
N PHE A 35 11.61 0.00 -0.77
CA PHE A 35 11.85 -1.43 -0.92
C PHE A 35 10.88 -2.07 -1.91
N ASP A 36 11.45 -2.56 -3.01
CA ASP A 36 10.73 -3.42 -3.95
C ASP A 36 10.99 -4.89 -3.63
N ILE A 37 9.93 -5.62 -3.26
CA ILE A 37 10.01 -7.06 -3.01
C ILE A 37 9.28 -7.81 -4.13
N SER A 38 9.99 -8.75 -4.74
CA SER A 38 9.47 -9.64 -5.78
C SER A 38 10.12 -11.02 -5.68
N SER A 39 9.38 -12.07 -6.06
CA SER A 39 9.86 -13.46 -6.16
C SER A 39 10.73 -13.93 -4.99
N SER A 40 10.36 -13.52 -3.79
CA SER A 40 11.12 -13.77 -2.56
C SER A 40 10.29 -14.56 -1.55
N ASP A 41 10.98 -15.30 -0.67
CA ASP A 41 10.37 -16.08 0.40
C ASP A 41 11.14 -15.82 1.71
N HIS A 42 10.41 -15.67 2.84
CA HIS A 42 10.99 -15.40 4.16
C HIS A 42 11.88 -14.15 4.20
N VAL A 43 11.31 -13.00 3.84
CA VAL A 43 11.95 -11.68 3.95
C VAL A 43 11.40 -10.94 5.17
N THR A 44 12.29 -10.39 5.99
CA THR A 44 11.94 -9.49 7.09
C THR A 44 12.57 -8.12 6.89
N LEU A 45 11.75 -7.08 6.88
CA LEU A 45 12.16 -5.68 7.03
C LEU A 45 11.77 -5.21 8.44
N ASP A 46 12.70 -4.67 9.20
CA ASP A 46 12.43 -4.24 10.58
C ASP A 46 13.18 -2.97 10.98
N ASN A 47 12.50 -2.03 11.66
CA ASN A 47 13.12 -0.83 12.22
C ASN A 47 13.87 0.00 11.14
N ILE A 48 13.12 0.45 10.14
CA ILE A 48 13.66 1.17 8.98
C ILE A 48 12.93 2.49 8.78
N HIS A 49 13.69 3.54 8.49
CA HIS A 49 13.17 4.85 8.12
C HIS A 49 13.31 5.06 6.62
N VAL A 50 12.23 5.48 5.96
CA VAL A 50 12.18 5.79 4.54
C VAL A 50 11.59 7.18 4.36
N TYR A 51 12.37 8.05 3.73
CA TYR A 51 11.95 9.36 3.26
C TYR A 51 12.08 9.40 1.74
N ASN A 52 10.97 9.35 1.03
CA ASN A 52 10.97 9.23 -0.42
C ASN A 52 9.72 9.87 -1.07
N GLN A 53 9.54 9.61 -2.37
CA GLN A 53 8.49 10.21 -3.21
C GLN A 53 7.65 9.15 -3.94
N ASP A 54 7.78 7.87 -3.54
CA ASP A 54 6.95 6.77 -4.06
C ASP A 54 6.73 5.72 -2.95
N ASP A 55 6.37 4.48 -3.27
CA ASP A 55 6.07 3.45 -2.28
C ASP A 55 7.18 3.32 -1.24
N CYS A 56 6.81 3.35 0.05
CA CYS A 56 7.75 3.09 1.12
C CYS A 56 8.24 1.64 1.03
N VAL A 57 7.29 0.73 0.81
CA VAL A 57 7.51 -0.67 0.48
C VAL A 57 6.48 -1.08 -0.57
N ALA A 58 6.92 -1.72 -1.63
CA ALA A 58 6.07 -2.31 -2.66
C ALA A 58 6.34 -3.83 -2.78
N VAL A 59 5.35 -4.65 -2.42
CA VAL A 59 5.44 -6.11 -2.57
C VAL A 59 4.66 -6.54 -3.80
N THR A 60 5.37 -6.84 -4.89
CA THR A 60 4.76 -7.21 -6.17
C THR A 60 4.56 -8.73 -6.32
N SER A 61 5.38 -9.52 -5.62
CA SER A 61 5.23 -10.97 -5.48
C SER A 61 6.11 -11.49 -4.33
N GLY A 62 5.73 -12.64 -3.76
CA GLY A 62 6.51 -13.32 -2.73
C GLY A 62 5.66 -13.95 -1.64
N THR A 63 6.33 -14.70 -0.76
CA THR A 63 5.71 -15.43 0.34
C THR A 63 6.41 -15.20 1.67
N ASN A 64 5.65 -15.27 2.77
CA ASN A 64 6.19 -15.16 4.13
C ASN A 64 7.03 -13.89 4.34
N ILE A 65 6.44 -12.73 4.05
CA ILE A 65 7.10 -11.42 4.15
C ILE A 65 6.62 -10.71 5.42
N ILE A 66 7.55 -10.23 6.23
CA ILE A 66 7.28 -9.43 7.42
C ILE A 66 7.90 -8.05 7.22
N VAL A 67 7.12 -7.01 7.46
CA VAL A 67 7.53 -5.61 7.40
C VAL A 67 7.04 -4.95 8.68
N SER A 68 7.95 -4.71 9.61
CA SER A 68 7.64 -4.22 10.95
C SER A 68 8.42 -2.96 11.31
N ASN A 69 7.89 -2.16 12.24
CA ASN A 69 8.58 -0.99 12.78
C ASN A 69 9.08 -0.02 11.69
N MET A 70 8.28 0.19 10.64
CA MET A 70 8.61 1.12 9.57
C MET A 70 8.25 2.55 9.97
N TYR A 71 9.11 3.49 9.60
CA TYR A 71 8.79 4.90 9.53
C TYR A 71 8.81 5.36 8.06
N CYS A 72 7.64 5.58 7.49
CA CYS A 72 7.47 5.98 6.10
C CYS A 72 7.05 7.45 6.03
N SER A 73 7.78 8.28 5.27
CA SER A 73 7.47 9.71 5.11
C SER A 73 7.58 10.18 3.66
N GLY A 74 6.60 10.96 3.20
CA GLY A 74 6.63 11.63 1.89
C GLY A 74 6.12 10.76 0.72
N GLY A 75 6.31 9.44 0.82
CA GLY A 75 6.03 8.49 -0.25
C GLY A 75 4.56 8.11 -0.47
N HIS A 76 4.32 6.91 -0.97
CA HIS A 76 2.99 6.37 -1.31
C HIS A 76 2.47 5.30 -0.34
N GLY A 77 3.13 5.16 0.81
CA GLY A 77 2.72 4.26 1.88
C GLY A 77 3.24 2.83 1.75
N LEU A 78 2.63 1.92 2.48
CA LEU A 78 2.95 0.49 2.47
C LEU A 78 2.01 -0.21 1.49
N SER A 79 2.57 -0.72 0.39
CA SER A 79 1.82 -1.20 -0.76
C SER A 79 2.03 -2.69 -1.04
N ILE A 80 0.93 -3.39 -1.31
CA ILE A 80 0.95 -4.59 -2.15
C ILE A 80 0.75 -4.15 -3.61
N GLY A 81 1.61 -4.65 -4.48
CA GLY A 81 1.51 -4.51 -5.92
C GLY A 81 2.18 -3.25 -6.51
N SER A 82 1.96 -2.95 -7.79
CA SER A 82 0.90 -3.57 -8.59
C SER A 82 1.14 -5.04 -8.92
N VAL A 83 0.15 -5.88 -8.63
CA VAL A 83 0.17 -7.32 -8.92
C VAL A 83 -0.51 -7.58 -10.25
N GLY A 84 0.03 -8.52 -11.04
CA GLY A 84 -0.53 -8.92 -12.33
C GLY A 84 0.24 -8.34 -13.52
N GLY A 85 0.35 -9.11 -14.61
CA GLY A 85 1.10 -8.69 -15.82
C GLY A 85 2.63 -8.71 -15.67
N LYS A 86 3.16 -9.33 -14.61
CA LYS A 86 4.59 -9.49 -14.33
C LYS A 86 5.00 -10.97 -14.45
N SER A 87 6.29 -11.26 -14.33
CA SER A 87 6.84 -12.62 -14.33
C SER A 87 6.30 -13.47 -13.18
N ASN A 88 6.03 -12.86 -12.03
CA ASN A 88 5.39 -13.47 -10.88
C ASN A 88 4.30 -12.53 -10.35
N ASN A 89 3.09 -13.09 -10.16
CA ASN A 89 1.89 -12.36 -9.77
C ASN A 89 1.25 -12.98 -8.52
N VAL A 90 2.04 -13.66 -7.69
CA VAL A 90 1.58 -14.31 -6.46
C VAL A 90 2.18 -13.60 -5.26
N VAL A 91 1.30 -13.07 -4.41
CA VAL A 91 1.59 -12.55 -3.08
C VAL A 91 0.82 -13.41 -2.08
N ASN A 92 1.50 -14.04 -1.12
CA ASN A 92 0.83 -14.85 -0.11
C ASN A 92 1.55 -14.81 1.24
N GLY A 93 0.89 -14.31 2.28
CA GLY A 93 1.46 -14.24 3.62
C GLY A 93 2.38 -13.03 3.78
N VAL A 94 1.79 -11.83 3.73
CA VAL A 94 2.50 -10.57 3.98
C VAL A 94 1.95 -9.92 5.24
N GLN A 95 2.83 -9.47 6.12
CA GLN A 95 2.46 -8.78 7.36
C GLN A 95 3.14 -7.42 7.41
N PHE A 96 2.34 -6.36 7.45
CA PHE A 96 2.75 -5.01 7.78
C PHE A 96 2.36 -4.74 9.23
N LEU A 97 3.33 -4.51 10.10
CA LEU A 97 3.15 -4.49 11.56
C LEU A 97 3.73 -3.22 12.17
N ASP A 98 3.08 -2.68 13.20
CA ASP A 98 3.66 -1.70 14.13
C ASP A 98 4.38 -0.53 13.45
N SER A 99 3.76 0.06 12.43
CA SER A 99 4.42 0.99 11.51
C SER A 99 3.71 2.35 11.45
N GLN A 100 4.47 3.38 11.11
CA GLN A 100 4.02 4.76 10.98
C GLN A 100 4.14 5.22 9.52
N ILE A 101 3.07 5.82 9.00
CA ILE A 101 3.03 6.38 7.65
C ILE A 101 2.58 7.83 7.77
N VAL A 102 3.46 8.75 7.37
CA VAL A 102 3.26 10.19 7.58
C VAL A 102 3.47 10.97 6.28
N ASN A 103 2.66 12.02 6.06
CA ASN A 103 2.82 12.92 4.90
C ASN A 103 2.91 12.18 3.55
N SER A 104 2.16 11.10 3.39
CA SER A 104 2.21 10.22 2.22
C SER A 104 0.94 10.31 1.39
N GLU A 105 1.00 9.89 0.13
CA GLU A 105 -0.19 9.83 -0.73
C GLU A 105 -1.24 8.87 -0.13
N ASN A 106 -0.79 7.68 0.25
CA ASN A 106 -1.65 6.63 0.79
C ASN A 106 -1.07 6.08 2.09
N GLY A 107 -1.93 5.51 2.94
CA GLY A 107 -1.51 4.72 4.09
C GLY A 107 -1.25 3.27 3.70
N CYS A 108 -2.24 2.41 3.94
CA CYS A 108 -2.20 1.00 3.53
C CYS A 108 -2.76 0.87 2.11
N ARG A 109 -2.02 0.25 1.18
CA ARG A 109 -2.46 0.13 -0.21
C ARG A 109 -2.36 -1.29 -0.77
N ILE A 110 -3.35 -1.70 -1.53
CA ILE A 110 -3.34 -2.94 -2.32
C ILE A 110 -3.81 -2.59 -3.73
N LYS A 111 -2.93 -2.73 -4.72
CA LYS A 111 -3.22 -2.39 -6.11
C LYS A 111 -2.97 -3.58 -7.04
N SER A 112 -3.92 -3.87 -7.94
CA SER A 112 -3.73 -4.89 -8.98
C SER A 112 -3.98 -4.34 -10.38
N ASN A 113 -3.16 -4.79 -11.35
CA ASN A 113 -3.26 -4.34 -12.73
C ASN A 113 -4.54 -4.85 -13.40
N SER A 114 -5.27 -3.94 -14.03
CA SER A 114 -6.51 -4.20 -14.75
C SER A 114 -6.28 -5.15 -15.94
N GLY A 115 -7.17 -6.11 -16.13
CA GLY A 115 -7.13 -7.06 -17.23
C GLY A 115 -6.06 -8.15 -17.10
N THR A 116 -5.43 -8.27 -15.92
CA THR A 116 -4.38 -9.26 -15.66
C THR A 116 -4.81 -10.32 -14.65
N THR A 117 -3.98 -11.35 -14.43
CA THR A 117 -4.23 -12.45 -13.50
C THR A 117 -3.16 -12.52 -12.41
N GLY A 118 -3.54 -13.08 -11.25
CA GLY A 118 -2.65 -13.21 -10.11
C GLY A 118 -3.40 -13.52 -8.81
N THR A 119 -2.66 -13.57 -7.71
CA THR A 119 -3.17 -13.88 -6.38
C THR A 119 -2.56 -12.92 -5.37
N ILE A 120 -3.41 -12.37 -4.50
CA ILE A 120 -3.03 -11.67 -3.28
C ILE A 120 -3.78 -12.34 -2.14
N ALA A 121 -3.06 -13.07 -1.29
CA ALA A 121 -3.67 -13.84 -0.21
C ALA A 121 -2.98 -13.58 1.14
N ASN A 122 -3.73 -13.68 2.23
CA ASN A 122 -3.21 -13.66 3.59
C ASN A 122 -2.33 -12.44 3.87
N VAL A 123 -2.85 -11.25 3.56
CA VAL A 123 -2.17 -9.97 3.84
C VAL A 123 -2.76 -9.35 5.09
N THR A 124 -1.91 -8.95 6.03
CA THR A 124 -2.31 -8.27 7.26
C THR A 124 -1.64 -6.92 7.37
N TYR A 125 -2.44 -5.88 7.57
CA TYR A 125 -2.02 -4.58 8.09
C TYR A 125 -2.46 -4.51 9.55
N GLN A 126 -1.51 -4.42 10.47
CA GLN A 126 -1.81 -4.43 11.90
C GLN A 126 -1.02 -3.35 12.65
N ASN A 127 -1.71 -2.63 13.54
CA ASN A 127 -1.12 -1.54 14.34
C ASN A 127 -0.42 -0.49 13.45
N ILE A 128 -1.13 0.00 12.43
CA ILE A 128 -0.61 1.01 11.52
C ILE A 128 -1.12 2.39 11.95
N SER A 129 -0.20 3.33 12.14
CA SER A 129 -0.52 4.73 12.45
C SER A 129 -0.38 5.60 11.20
N LEU A 130 -1.42 6.36 10.89
CA LEU A 130 -1.50 7.26 9.75
C LEU A 130 -1.47 8.72 10.21
N THR A 131 -0.72 9.57 9.51
CA THR A 131 -0.74 11.02 9.76
C THR A 131 -0.64 11.79 8.46
N ASN A 132 -1.58 12.71 8.23
CA ASN A 132 -1.57 13.63 7.10
C ASN A 132 -1.46 12.90 5.75
N ILE A 133 -2.29 11.87 5.55
CA ILE A 133 -2.38 11.14 4.28
C ILE A 133 -3.17 11.96 3.25
N SER A 134 -2.62 12.18 2.05
CA SER A 134 -3.16 13.18 1.13
C SER A 134 -4.29 12.68 0.22
N LYS A 135 -4.39 11.36 -0.01
CA LYS A 135 -5.36 10.74 -0.94
C LYS A 135 -6.21 9.64 -0.31
N TYR A 136 -5.61 8.56 0.18
CA TYR A 136 -6.34 7.41 0.72
C TYR A 136 -5.72 6.88 2.01
N GLY A 137 -6.47 6.91 3.12
CA GLY A 137 -6.05 6.24 4.36
C GLY A 137 -5.80 4.75 4.13
N VAL A 138 -6.81 4.07 3.59
CA VAL A 138 -6.68 2.73 3.01
C VAL A 138 -7.17 2.73 1.57
N ASP A 139 -6.39 2.13 0.67
CA ASP A 139 -6.70 1.93 -0.75
C ASP A 139 -6.62 0.44 -1.11
N VAL A 140 -7.70 -0.12 -1.64
CA VAL A 140 -7.71 -1.46 -2.25
C VAL A 140 -8.39 -1.36 -3.61
N GLN A 141 -7.65 -1.49 -4.70
CA GLN A 141 -8.20 -1.28 -6.04
C GLN A 141 -7.67 -2.26 -7.10
N GLN A 142 -8.57 -2.71 -7.98
CA GLN A 142 -8.28 -3.72 -9.01
C GLN A 142 -8.39 -3.20 -10.45
N ASP A 143 -8.20 -1.90 -10.62
CA ASP A 143 -8.43 -1.15 -11.85
C ASP A 143 -7.19 -0.39 -12.34
N TYR A 144 -6.02 -0.71 -11.80
CA TYR A 144 -4.76 0.00 -12.08
C TYR A 144 -4.28 -0.30 -13.51
N LEU A 145 -4.00 0.72 -14.32
CA LEU A 145 -3.49 0.56 -15.69
C LEU A 145 -2.51 1.69 -16.00
N ASN A 146 -1.34 1.35 -16.55
CA ASN A 146 -0.32 2.32 -16.98
C ASN A 146 0.03 3.39 -15.92
N GLY A 147 0.06 3.00 -14.64
CA GLY A 147 0.44 3.88 -13.54
C GLY A 147 -0.71 4.63 -12.86
N GLY A 148 -1.98 4.41 -13.25
CA GLY A 148 -3.12 5.06 -12.59
C GLY A 148 -4.43 4.27 -12.63
N PRO A 149 -5.45 4.67 -11.85
CA PRO A 149 -6.74 4.02 -11.80
C PRO A 149 -7.58 4.30 -13.07
N THR A 150 -8.42 3.33 -13.44
CA THR A 150 -9.33 3.42 -14.61
C THR A 150 -10.80 3.63 -14.21
N GLY A 151 -11.12 3.46 -12.92
CA GLY A 151 -12.47 3.42 -12.36
C GLY A 151 -13.24 2.13 -12.67
N LYS A 152 -12.61 1.15 -13.33
CA LYS A 152 -13.26 -0.09 -13.81
C LYS A 152 -12.47 -1.30 -13.33
N PRO A 153 -12.77 -1.83 -12.14
CA PRO A 153 -12.02 -2.95 -11.60
C PRO A 153 -12.27 -4.23 -12.41
N THR A 154 -11.23 -5.04 -12.55
CA THR A 154 -11.30 -6.36 -13.16
C THR A 154 -11.11 -7.44 -12.10
N ASN A 155 -11.46 -8.68 -12.43
CA ASN A 155 -11.53 -9.78 -11.47
C ASN A 155 -10.55 -10.91 -11.74
N GLY A 156 -9.54 -10.70 -12.59
CA GLY A 156 -8.54 -11.71 -12.92
C GLY A 156 -7.51 -11.94 -11.81
N VAL A 157 -7.18 -10.89 -11.03
CA VAL A 157 -6.40 -11.03 -9.80
C VAL A 157 -7.36 -11.36 -8.65
N LYS A 158 -7.09 -12.45 -7.92
CA LYS A 158 -7.91 -12.86 -6.76
C LYS A 158 -7.30 -12.32 -5.47
N ILE A 159 -8.10 -11.61 -4.68
CA ILE A 159 -7.69 -11.01 -3.41
C ILE A 159 -8.44 -11.70 -2.28
N SER A 160 -7.73 -12.31 -1.33
CA SER A 160 -8.37 -13.09 -0.26
C SER A 160 -7.67 -12.97 1.09
N GLY A 161 -8.45 -13.05 2.17
CA GLY A 161 -7.91 -13.12 3.53
C GLY A 161 -7.15 -11.87 3.93
N ILE A 162 -7.66 -10.69 3.56
CA ILE A 162 -7.05 -9.40 3.89
C ILE A 162 -7.51 -8.96 5.27
N LYS A 163 -6.59 -8.49 6.11
CA LYS A 163 -6.89 -8.02 7.46
C LYS A 163 -6.40 -6.60 7.64
N PHE A 164 -7.28 -5.71 8.07
CA PHE A 164 -6.96 -4.38 8.56
C PHE A 164 -7.33 -4.32 10.04
N ILE A 165 -6.31 -4.33 10.90
CA ILE A 165 -6.46 -4.44 12.35
C ILE A 165 -5.77 -3.26 13.01
N LYS A 166 -6.50 -2.42 13.74
CA LYS A 166 -5.94 -1.23 14.41
C LYS A 166 -5.16 -0.33 13.45
N VAL A 167 -5.72 -0.12 12.26
CA VAL A 167 -5.28 0.95 11.35
C VAL A 167 -5.94 2.24 11.83
N THR A 168 -5.16 3.18 12.35
CA THR A 168 -5.67 4.36 13.05
C THR A 168 -4.92 5.61 12.62
N GLY A 169 -5.55 6.78 12.80
CA GLY A 169 -4.88 8.06 12.62
C GLY A 169 -5.68 9.02 11.76
N THR A 170 -4.98 9.97 11.13
CA THR A 170 -5.61 11.07 10.41
C THR A 170 -5.16 11.15 8.96
N VAL A 171 -6.13 11.49 8.11
CA VAL A 171 -5.90 11.83 6.71
C VAL A 171 -6.20 13.32 6.50
N ALA A 172 -5.69 13.89 5.41
CA ALA A 172 -5.96 15.27 5.02
C ALA A 172 -7.41 15.44 4.57
N SER A 173 -7.95 16.67 4.64
CA SER A 173 -9.31 16.97 4.19
C SER A 173 -9.53 16.70 2.69
N SER A 174 -8.47 16.66 1.89
CA SER A 174 -8.51 16.29 0.46
C SER A 174 -8.65 14.78 0.21
N ALA A 175 -8.47 13.96 1.24
CA ALA A 175 -8.41 12.50 1.17
C ALA A 175 -9.76 11.85 1.46
N GLN A 176 -9.84 10.54 1.19
CA GLN A 176 -10.86 9.63 1.69
C GLN A 176 -10.25 8.73 2.77
N ASP A 177 -11.00 8.42 3.83
CA ASP A 177 -10.52 7.50 4.86
C ASP A 177 -10.35 6.08 4.28
N TRP A 178 -11.34 5.62 3.50
CA TRP A 178 -11.34 4.32 2.83
C TRP A 178 -11.72 4.42 1.35
N TYR A 179 -10.96 3.71 0.52
CA TYR A 179 -11.27 3.44 -0.87
C TYR A 179 -11.11 1.95 -1.16
N ILE A 180 -12.20 1.24 -1.48
CA ILE A 180 -12.19 -0.19 -1.82
C ILE A 180 -12.96 -0.41 -3.12
N LEU A 181 -12.23 -0.70 -4.19
CA LEU A 181 -12.72 -0.97 -5.53
C LEU A 181 -12.29 -2.37 -6.00
N CYS A 182 -13.00 -3.38 -5.50
CA CYS A 182 -12.83 -4.78 -5.89
C CYS A 182 -13.51 -5.08 -7.23
N GLY A 183 -12.92 -6.01 -7.98
CA GLY A 183 -13.57 -6.61 -9.14
C GLY A 183 -14.69 -7.56 -8.75
N ASP A 184 -15.57 -7.87 -9.72
CA ASP A 184 -16.71 -8.75 -9.48
C ASP A 184 -16.26 -10.17 -9.08
N GLY A 185 -16.63 -10.59 -7.87
CA GLY A 185 -16.29 -11.90 -7.32
C GLY A 185 -14.79 -12.17 -7.12
N SER A 186 -13.93 -11.14 -7.11
CA SER A 186 -12.48 -11.34 -6.93
C SER A 186 -11.96 -11.07 -5.52
N CYS A 187 -12.71 -10.36 -4.68
CA CYS A 187 -12.37 -10.13 -3.27
C CYS A 187 -13.11 -11.09 -2.34
N SER A 188 -12.42 -11.62 -1.32
CA SER A 188 -13.00 -12.54 -0.34
C SER A 188 -12.35 -12.42 1.05
N GLY A 189 -13.12 -12.63 2.11
CA GLY A 189 -12.59 -12.82 3.46
C GLY A 189 -11.83 -11.60 4.04
N PHE A 190 -12.35 -10.38 3.82
CA PHE A 190 -11.75 -9.20 4.44
C PHE A 190 -12.19 -9.08 5.90
N THR A 191 -11.25 -8.75 6.78
CA THR A 191 -11.49 -8.51 8.20
C THR A 191 -11.09 -7.10 8.56
N PHE A 192 -11.97 -6.38 9.26
CA PHE A 192 -11.72 -5.05 9.79
C PHE A 192 -11.93 -5.09 11.30
N SER A 193 -10.95 -4.62 12.09
CA SER A 193 -11.06 -4.69 13.55
C SER A 193 -10.31 -3.55 14.22
N GLY A 194 -11.02 -2.74 15.02
CA GLY A 194 -10.41 -1.67 15.81
C GLY A 194 -9.76 -0.56 14.98
N ASN A 195 -10.17 -0.38 13.73
CA ASN A 195 -9.68 0.70 12.88
C ASN A 195 -10.34 2.02 13.29
N ALA A 196 -9.63 3.13 13.13
CA ALA A 196 -10.11 4.48 13.46
C ALA A 196 -9.36 5.51 12.62
N ILE A 197 -9.76 5.63 11.35
CA ILE A 197 -9.20 6.59 10.39
C ILE A 197 -10.20 7.74 10.28
N THR A 198 -9.72 8.98 10.40
CA THR A 198 -10.58 10.15 10.40
C THR A 198 -9.93 11.33 9.66
N GLY A 199 -10.72 12.35 9.36
CA GLY A 199 -10.26 13.61 8.80
C GLY A 199 -10.54 13.78 7.31
N GLY A 200 -10.84 12.68 6.59
CA GLY A 200 -11.20 12.73 5.18
C GLY A 200 -12.38 13.65 4.93
N GLY A 201 -12.18 14.69 4.11
CA GLY A 201 -13.24 15.59 3.69
C GLY A 201 -14.02 15.07 2.49
N LYS A 202 -13.53 14.02 1.83
CA LYS A 202 -14.25 13.29 0.78
C LYS A 202 -14.83 12.01 1.38
N THR A 203 -16.08 11.71 1.04
CA THR A 203 -16.75 10.48 1.47
C THR A 203 -15.99 9.24 1.02
N SER A 204 -15.74 8.32 1.95
CA SER A 204 -15.18 7.00 1.66
C SER A 204 -16.04 6.23 0.64
N SER A 205 -15.41 5.42 -0.22
CA SER A 205 -16.10 4.68 -1.29
C SER A 205 -15.64 3.22 -1.32
N CYS A 206 -16.58 2.29 -1.10
CA CYS A 206 -16.28 0.87 -1.02
C CYS A 206 -17.34 0.05 -1.75
N ASN A 207 -16.91 -1.04 -2.38
CA ASN A 207 -17.82 -2.03 -3.00
C ASN A 207 -17.63 -3.46 -2.44
N TYR A 208 -16.78 -3.64 -1.42
CA TYR A 208 -16.55 -4.92 -0.77
C TYR A 208 -16.26 -4.73 0.74
N PRO A 209 -16.74 -5.62 1.64
CA PRO A 209 -17.60 -6.78 1.38
C PRO A 209 -19.04 -6.40 1.00
N THR A 210 -19.41 -5.15 1.23
CA THR A 210 -20.68 -4.55 0.84
C THR A 210 -20.42 -3.18 0.21
N ASN A 211 -21.47 -2.43 -0.09
CA ASN A 211 -21.37 -1.05 -0.61
C ASN A 211 -21.09 0.00 0.49
N THR A 212 -20.85 -0.41 1.73
CA THR A 212 -20.43 0.47 2.80
C THR A 212 -18.96 0.23 3.17
N CYS A 213 -18.26 1.31 3.50
CA CYS A 213 -16.90 1.23 4.03
C CYS A 213 -16.90 0.91 5.52
N PRO A 214 -15.78 0.38 6.06
CA PRO A 214 -15.56 0.35 7.49
C PRO A 214 -15.73 1.75 8.08
N SER A 215 -16.54 1.85 9.13
CA SER A 215 -16.67 3.05 9.96
C SER A 215 -15.46 3.22 10.86
#